data_AF-A0AAW3DC08-F1
#
_entry.id   AF-A0AAW3DC08-F1
#
_cell.length_a   1.000
_cell.length_b   1.000
_cell.length_c   1.000
_cell.angle_alpha   90.00
_cell.angle_beta   90.00
_cell.angle_gamma   90.00
#
_symmetry.space_group_name_H-M   'P 1'
#
loop_
_entity.id
_entity.type
_entity.pdbx_description
1 polymer ?
#
loop_
_entity_poly.entity_id
_entity_poly.type
_entity_poly.pdbx_seq_one_letter_code
_entity_poly.pdbx_strand_id
1 'polypeptide(L)' 'MNKLSSVFVNVDEEFTRYILKPEISNLPNWFDGKVLRVGPAKFEYGNIKLNHWFDGLAMLYSFRCNDREIYFSNRYLRSE' A
#
# COMPACT_ATOMS: atom_id res chain seq x y z
N MET A 1 9.44 -0.34 21.73
CA MET A 1 8.16 -0.22 21.00
C MET A 1 7.78 -1.58 20.47
N ASN A 2 6.49 -1.94 20.48
CA ASN A 2 6.01 -3.21 19.93
C ASN A 2 6.16 -3.19 18.39
N LYS A 3 6.63 -4.28 17.78
CA LYS A 3 6.76 -4.41 16.31
C LYS A 3 5.43 -4.19 15.56
N LEU A 4 4.29 -4.37 16.24
CA LEU A 4 2.98 -4.11 15.66
C LEU A 4 2.60 -2.63 15.64
N SER A 5 3.19 -1.76 16.48
CA SER A 5 2.84 -0.35 16.43
C SER A 5 3.39 0.35 15.19
N SER A 6 4.43 -0.21 14.56
CA SER A 6 5.04 0.37 13.35
C SER A 6 4.20 0.20 12.09
N VAL A 7 3.13 -0.61 12.10
CA VAL A 7 2.22 -0.74 10.95
C VAL A 7 1.07 0.27 11.00
N PHE A 8 0.94 1.04 12.09
CA PHE A 8 -0.08 2.08 12.29
C PHE A 8 0.53 3.48 12.23
N VAL A 9 1.20 3.77 11.11
CA VAL A 9 1.88 5.04 10.83
C VAL A 9 1.46 5.59 9.48
N ASN A 10 1.67 6.88 9.24
CA ASN A 10 1.32 7.52 7.99
C ASN A 10 2.18 7.01 6.83
N VAL A 11 1.56 6.88 5.65
CA VAL A 11 2.25 6.70 4.38
C VAL A 11 2.25 8.05 3.67
N ASP A 12 3.40 8.71 3.62
CA ASP A 12 3.50 10.06 3.06
C ASP A 12 3.77 10.06 1.55
N GLU A 13 4.29 8.95 1.02
CA GLU A 13 4.70 8.84 -0.39
C GLU A 13 3.69 8.05 -1.23
N GLU A 14 3.29 8.64 -2.36
CA GLU A 14 2.54 7.96 -3.42
C GLU A 14 3.45 7.62 -4.60
N PHE A 15 3.40 6.37 -5.04
CA PHE A 15 4.16 5.86 -6.17
C PHE A 15 3.26 5.59 -7.36
N THR A 16 3.77 5.86 -8.56
CA THR A 16 3.13 5.48 -9.82
C THR A 16 4.08 4.59 -10.61
N ARG A 17 3.65 3.35 -10.87
CA ARG A 17 4.40 2.33 -11.63
C ARG A 17 5.85 2.13 -11.17
N TYR A 18 6.10 2.14 -9.87
CA TYR A 18 7.42 1.86 -9.31
C TYR A 18 7.80 0.39 -9.54
N ILE A 19 8.98 0.13 -10.10
CA ILE A 19 9.44 -1.24 -10.38
C ILE A 19 9.96 -1.88 -9.09
N LEU A 20 9.31 -2.97 -8.67
CA LEU A 20 9.78 -3.76 -7.54
C LEU A 20 10.88 -4.73 -7.96
N LYS A 21 11.86 -4.92 -7.07
CA LYS A 21 12.95 -5.87 -7.21
C LYS A 21 12.88 -6.88 -6.04
N PRO A 22 12.02 -7.90 -6.12
CA PRO A 22 11.88 -8.86 -5.03
C PRO A 22 13.15 -9.72 -4.92
N GLU A 23 13.58 -10.01 -3.69
CA GLU A 23 14.73 -10.89 -3.42
C GLU A 23 14.42 -12.36 -3.77
N ILE A 24 13.16 -12.75 -3.71
CA ILE A 24 12.66 -14.09 -4.05
C ILE A 24 11.63 -13.96 -5.17
N SER A 25 11.82 -14.71 -6.26
CA SER A 25 10.87 -14.78 -7.37
C SER A 25 10.31 -16.19 -7.51
N ASN A 26 9.12 -16.41 -6.95
CA ASN A 26 8.34 -17.65 -7.06
C ASN A 26 6.98 -17.40 -7.72
N LEU A 27 6.88 -16.33 -8.52
CA LEU A 27 5.64 -15.95 -9.19
C LEU A 27 5.25 -17.04 -10.21
N PRO A 28 4.02 -17.59 -10.16
CA PRO A 28 3.60 -18.60 -11.13
C PRO A 28 3.63 -18.05 -12.56
N ASN A 29 4.09 -18.87 -13.51
CA ASN A 29 4.20 -18.46 -14.92
C ASN A 29 2.87 -18.02 -15.57
N TRP A 30 1.73 -18.48 -15.01
CA TRP A 30 0.41 -18.11 -15.50
C TRP A 30 -0.08 -16.76 -14.95
N PHE A 31 0.59 -16.18 -13.95
CA PHE A 31 0.13 -14.96 -13.33
C PHE A 31 0.56 -13.73 -14.14
N ASP A 32 -0.38 -13.17 -14.89
CA ASP A 32 -0.29 -11.84 -15.52
C ASP A 32 -1.48 -10.97 -15.09
N GLY A 33 -1.49 -10.67 -13.79
CA GLY A 33 -2.62 -10.06 -13.11
C GLY A 33 -2.28 -8.77 -12.38
N LYS A 34 -3.30 -8.18 -11.77
CA LYS A 34 -3.14 -7.08 -10.82
C LYS A 34 -3.75 -7.50 -9.49
N VAL A 35 -2.99 -7.37 -8.41
CA VAL A 35 -3.50 -7.46 -7.04
C VAL A 35 -3.78 -6.05 -6.55
N LEU A 36 -5.01 -5.82 -6.09
CA LEU A 36 -5.40 -4.60 -5.40
C LEU A 36 -5.56 -4.90 -3.90
N ARG A 37 -5.05 -4.03 -3.05
CA ARG A 37 -5.34 -4.03 -1.61
C ARG A 37 -5.83 -2.65 -1.20
N VAL A 38 -6.65 -2.62 -0.16
CA VAL A 38 -7.11 -1.40 0.49
C VAL A 38 -6.73 -1.50 1.96
N GLY A 39 -6.29 -0.39 2.53
CA GLY A 39 -6.01 -0.30 3.94
C GLY A 39 -5.89 1.14 4.42
N PRO A 40 -5.95 1.36 5.75
CA PRO A 40 -5.69 2.66 6.35
C PRO A 40 -4.22 3.03 6.13
N ALA A 41 -3.98 4.28 5.76
CA ALA A 41 -2.62 4.79 5.48
C ALA A 41 -2.34 6.15 6.12
N LYS A 42 -3.34 6.81 6.71
CA LYS A 42 -3.15 8.07 7.43
C LYS A 42 -3.89 8.04 8.76
N PHE A 43 -3.17 8.17 9.85
CA PHE A 43 -3.69 8.10 11.22
C PHE A 43 -3.65 9.46 11.93
N GLU A 44 -3.14 10.50 11.28
CA GLU A 44 -3.04 11.86 11.82
C GLU A 44 -3.46 12.91 10.77
N TYR A 45 -4.22 13.91 11.20
CA TYR A 45 -4.65 15.04 10.37
C TYR A 45 -4.43 16.36 11.13
N GLY A 46 -3.43 17.14 10.72
CA GLY A 46 -2.99 18.31 11.48
C GLY A 46 -2.55 17.89 12.89
N ASN A 47 -3.24 18.40 13.92
CA ASN A 47 -2.98 18.06 15.32
C ASN A 47 -3.88 16.95 15.87
N ILE A 48 -4.74 16.36 15.04
CA ILE A 48 -5.68 15.30 15.44
C ILE A 48 -5.04 13.95 15.14
N LYS A 49 -4.97 13.10 16.18
CA LYS A 49 -4.60 11.69 16.05
C LYS A 49 -5.85 10.83 16.12
N LEU A 50 -5.96 9.87 15.20
CA LEU A 50 -7.08 8.94 15.17
C LEU A 50 -6.93 7.87 16.25
N ASN A 51 -8.05 7.50 16.85
CA ASN A 51 -8.09 6.63 18.03
C ASN A 51 -8.15 5.14 17.66
N HIS A 52 -8.63 4.81 16.46
CA HIS A 52 -8.84 3.43 16.04
C HIS A 52 -8.21 3.16 14.66
N TRP A 53 -7.67 1.96 14.46
CA TRP A 53 -7.02 1.56 13.20
C TRP A 53 -7.95 1.64 11.97
N PHE A 54 -9.26 1.51 12.15
CA PHE A 54 -10.24 1.58 11.07
C PHE A 54 -10.61 3.02 10.67
N ASP A 55 -10.21 4.02 11.44
CA ASP A 55 -10.53 5.42 11.14
C ASP A 55 -9.55 6.01 10.12
N GLY A 56 -8.41 5.35 9.89
CA GLY A 56 -7.36 5.87 9.03
C GLY A 56 -7.81 6.04 7.59
N LEU A 57 -7.37 7.12 6.92
CA LEU A 57 -7.77 7.39 5.54
C LEU A 57 -7.34 6.24 4.63
N ALA A 58 -8.25 5.82 3.76
CA ALA A 58 -8.03 4.68 2.88
C ALA A 58 -7.00 5.00 1.79
N MET A 59 -6.11 4.04 1.54
CA MET A 59 -5.21 4.04 0.40
C MET A 59 -5.39 2.75 -0.39
N LEU A 60 -5.42 2.87 -1.71
CA LEU A 60 -5.34 1.74 -2.61
C LEU A 60 -3.87 1.44 -2.88
N TYR A 61 -3.54 0.15 -2.89
CA TYR A 61 -2.25 -0.40 -3.25
C TYR A 61 -2.44 -1.35 -4.44
N SER A 62 -1.61 -1.21 -5.46
CA SER A 62 -1.65 -2.01 -6.69
C SER A 62 -0.31 -2.68 -6.92
N PHE A 63 -0.34 -3.99 -7.15
CA PHE A 63 0.78 -4.78 -7.64
C PHE A 63 0.38 -5.37 -8.99
N ARG A 64 0.84 -4.77 -10.08
CA ARG A 64 0.59 -5.26 -11.45
C ARG A 64 1.79 -6.09 -11.88
N CYS A 65 1.56 -7.35 -12.22
CA CYS A 65 2.53 -8.10 -13.00
C CYS A 65 2.32 -7.80 -14.49
N ASN A 66 3.41 -7.63 -15.22
CA ASN A 66 3.44 -7.65 -16.67
C ASN A 66 4.79 -8.27 -17.08
N ASP A 67 4.77 -9.33 -17.88
CA ASP A 67 6.00 -10.04 -18.31
C ASP A 67 6.98 -10.35 -17.17
N ARG A 68 6.46 -10.84 -16.04
CA ARG A 68 7.20 -11.16 -14.78
C ARG A 68 7.78 -9.95 -14.04
N GLU A 69 7.70 -8.74 -14.58
CA GLU A 69 8.01 -7.52 -13.84
C GLU A 69 6.82 -7.12 -12.96
N ILE A 70 7.11 -6.66 -11.74
CA ILE A 70 6.08 -6.23 -10.79
C ILE A 70 6.16 -4.71 -10.64
N TYR A 71 5.06 -4.05 -10.98
CA TYR A 71 4.88 -2.61 -10.84
C TYR A 71 4.00 -2.33 -9.62
N PHE A 72 4.53 -1.57 -8.67
CA PHE A 72 3.83 -1.05 -7.51
C PHE A 72 3.22 0.32 -7.81
N SER A 73 2.04 0.57 -7.28
CA SER A 73 1.47 1.92 -7.20
C SER A 73 0.61 2.03 -5.95
N ASN A 74 0.54 3.21 -5.36
CA ASN A 74 -0.37 3.50 -4.27
C ASN A 74 -0.90 4.92 -4.40
N ARG A 75 -2.14 5.11 -3.96
CA ARG A 75 -2.79 6.42 -3.96
C ARG A 75 -3.87 6.47 -2.89
N TYR A 76 -3.93 7.57 -2.15
CA TYR A 76 -5.02 7.87 -1.25
C TYR A 76 -6.34 7.89 -2.01
N LEU A 77 -7.35 7.24 -1.43
CA LEU A 77 -8.70 7.33 -1.94
C LEU A 77 -9.22 8.75 -1.70
N ARG A 78 -9.62 9.42 -2.77
CA ARG A 78 -10.29 10.73 -2.70
C ARG A 78 -11.78 10.50 -2.48
N SER A 79 -12.13 10.06 -1.29
CA SER A 79 -13.53 10.00 -0.84
C SER A 79 -14.08 11.41 -0.61
N GLU A 80 -15.41 11.54 -0.54
CA GLU A 80 -16.08 12.78 -0.16
C GLU A 80 -15.67 13.30 1.23
#